data_AF-A0AB36G625-F1
#
_entry.id   AF-A0AB36G625-F1
#
_cell.length_a   1.000
_cell.length_b   1.000
_cell.length_c   1.000
_cell.angle_alpha   90.00
_cell.angle_beta   90.00
_cell.angle_gamma   90.00
#
_symmetry.space_group_name_H-M   'P 1'
#
loop_
_entity.id
_entity.type
_entity.pdbx_description
1 polymer ?
#
loop_
_entity_poly.entity_id
_entity_poly.type
_entity_poly.pdbx_seq_one_letter_code
_entity_poly.pdbx_strand_id
1 'polypeptide(L)'
;LFLVGGCSYKYMDPQYYEFKKLCKDNSNKMIVFNKDYLDLKKQFIQAMMNNSNIRIKNNGIKYFYNEKLNLEIQPSNWKEIETKSREIKLGIGKVKEKEIEAWYIDDKNNIKYQEFKRYLYYNYNIFLRGDEGAGFHFEYEEILDCEDVR
;
A
#
# COMPACT_ATOMS: atom_id res chain seq x y z
N LEU A 1 11.44 22.38 29.04
CA LEU A 1 10.43 21.56 28.32
C LEU A 1 11.20 20.68 27.36
N PHE A 2 11.47 19.42 27.74
CA PHE A 2 12.32 18.51 26.98
C PHE A 2 11.55 17.97 25.76
N LEU A 3 11.88 18.47 24.56
CA LEU A 3 11.46 17.89 23.28
C LEU A 3 12.30 16.62 22.97
N VAL A 4 12.32 15.66 23.89
CA VAL A 4 13.05 14.39 23.76
C VAL A 4 12.16 13.31 23.13
N GLY A 5 10.90 13.65 22.80
CA GLY A 5 10.06 12.88 21.90
C GLY A 5 9.95 13.62 20.57
N GLY A 6 10.44 13.03 19.48
CA GLY A 6 10.22 13.56 18.14
C GLY A 6 8.73 13.76 17.86
N CYS A 7 8.40 14.80 17.12
CA CYS A 7 7.03 15.05 16.67
C CYS A 7 6.90 14.71 15.19
N SER A 8 5.82 14.01 14.86
CA SER A 8 5.47 13.66 13.48
C SER A 8 5.21 14.92 12.66
N TYR A 9 5.96 15.09 11.57
CA TYR A 9 5.88 16.31 10.75
C TYR A 9 4.67 16.34 9.82
N LYS A 10 3.97 15.20 9.64
CA LYS A 10 2.85 15.10 8.68
C LYS A 10 1.82 16.21 8.78
N TYR A 11 1.42 16.63 9.98
CA TYR A 11 0.40 17.67 10.15
C TYR A 11 0.92 19.09 9.85
N MET A 12 2.23 19.27 9.83
CA MET A 12 2.93 20.53 9.54
C MET A 12 3.45 20.58 8.10
N ASP A 13 3.46 19.46 7.38
CA ASP A 13 3.90 19.37 6.00
C ASP A 13 2.75 19.63 5.01
N PRO A 14 2.79 20.70 4.21
CA PRO A 14 1.80 20.95 3.16
C PRO A 14 1.63 19.76 2.20
N GLN A 15 2.69 18.97 1.98
CA GLN A 15 2.63 17.82 1.08
C GLN A 15 1.77 16.68 1.61
N TYR A 16 1.58 16.57 2.93
CA TYR A 16 0.65 15.59 3.50
C TYR A 16 -0.80 15.89 3.10
N TYR A 17 -1.19 17.17 3.08
CA TYR A 17 -2.53 17.57 2.66
C TYR A 17 -2.74 17.40 1.16
N GLU A 18 -1.70 17.59 0.36
CA GLU A 18 -1.75 17.29 -1.07
C GLU A 18 -1.85 15.80 -1.35
N PHE A 19 -1.10 14.98 -0.62
CA PHE A 19 -1.23 13.54 -0.64
C PHE A 19 -2.67 13.09 -0.32
N LYS A 20 -3.26 13.63 0.76
CA LYS A 20 -4.68 13.38 1.10
C LYS A 20 -5.62 13.75 -0.03
N LYS A 21 -5.40 14.90 -0.67
CA LYS A 21 -6.21 15.34 -1.81
C LYS A 21 -6.06 14.39 -3.00
N LEU A 22 -4.82 13.99 -3.34
CA LEU A 22 -4.55 13.02 -4.40
C LEU A 22 -5.25 11.68 -4.14
N CYS A 23 -5.21 11.17 -2.90
CA CYS A 23 -5.91 9.95 -2.51
C CYS A 23 -7.43 10.09 -2.66
N LYS A 24 -8.01 11.25 -2.31
CA LYS A 24 -9.44 11.53 -2.48
C LYS A 24 -9.86 11.63 -3.95
N ASP A 25 -9.06 12.32 -4.77
CA ASP A 25 -9.36 12.53 -6.19
C ASP A 25 -9.19 11.25 -7.02
N ASN A 26 -8.27 10.36 -6.62
CA ASN A 26 -7.98 9.11 -7.32
C ASN A 26 -8.67 7.88 -6.73
N SER A 27 -9.47 7.99 -5.66
CA SER A 27 -10.21 6.83 -5.11
C SER A 27 -11.06 6.10 -6.15
N ASN A 28 -11.34 6.76 -7.28
CA ASN A 28 -12.14 6.26 -8.40
C ASN A 28 -11.34 5.95 -9.69
N LYS A 29 -10.01 6.14 -9.73
CA LYS A 29 -9.17 5.89 -10.93
C LYS A 29 -8.56 4.49 -10.94
N MET A 30 -9.43 3.49 -10.84
CA MET A 30 -9.07 2.08 -10.96
C MET A 30 -9.68 1.54 -12.25
N ILE A 31 -8.85 0.93 -13.09
CA ILE A 31 -9.32 0.22 -14.28
C ILE A 31 -9.42 -1.25 -13.91
N VAL A 32 -10.61 -1.83 -14.10
CA VAL A 32 -10.85 -3.25 -13.81
C VAL A 32 -10.94 -3.99 -15.14
N PHE A 33 -9.99 -4.88 -15.39
CA PHE A 33 -9.98 -5.74 -16.58
C PHE A 33 -10.77 -7.02 -16.35
N ASN A 34 -10.73 -7.56 -15.12
CA ASN A 34 -11.47 -8.76 -14.76
C ASN A 34 -12.05 -8.64 -13.35
N LYS A 35 -13.37 -8.47 -13.29
CA LYS A 35 -14.10 -8.31 -12.02
C LYS A 35 -14.11 -9.57 -11.17
N ASP A 36 -14.17 -10.75 -11.78
CA ASP A 36 -14.18 -12.02 -11.04
C ASP A 36 -12.89 -12.20 -10.24
N TYR A 37 -11.74 -11.88 -10.83
CA TYR A 37 -10.45 -11.95 -10.15
C TYR A 37 -10.24 -10.83 -9.12
N LEU A 38 -10.83 -9.65 -9.35
CA LEU A 38 -10.86 -8.59 -8.34
C LEU A 38 -11.66 -9.02 -7.10
N ASP A 39 -12.86 -9.57 -7.30
CA ASP A 39 -13.70 -10.05 -6.20
C ASP A 39 -13.10 -11.29 -5.53
N LEU A 40 -12.38 -12.12 -6.29
CA LEU A 40 -11.59 -13.23 -5.77
C LEU A 40 -10.49 -12.74 -4.82
N LYS A 41 -9.74 -11.70 -5.21
CA LYS A 41 -8.70 -11.10 -4.37
C LYS A 41 -9.27 -10.58 -3.05
N LYS A 42 -10.43 -9.91 -3.08
CA LYS A 42 -11.11 -9.41 -1.88
C LYS A 42 -11.52 -10.55 -0.94
N GLN A 43 -12.14 -11.59 -1.49
CA GLN A 43 -12.51 -12.78 -0.70
C GLN A 43 -11.28 -13.45 -0.08
N PHE A 44 -10.19 -13.57 -0.84
CA PHE A 44 -8.93 -14.12 -0.36
C PHE A 44 -8.36 -13.30 0.80
N ILE A 45 -8.30 -11.96 0.68
CA ILE A 45 -7.83 -11.08 1.76
C ILE A 45 -8.70 -11.24 3.00
N GLN A 46 -10.03 -11.22 2.84
CA GLN A 46 -10.97 -11.36 3.96
C GLN A 46 -10.79 -12.71 4.68
N ALA A 47 -10.64 -13.79 3.92
CA ALA A 47 -10.39 -15.12 4.47
C ALA A 47 -9.07 -15.17 5.25
N MET A 48 -8.01 -14.54 4.71
CA MET A 48 -6.71 -14.42 5.38
C MET A 48 -6.79 -13.62 6.67
N MET A 49 -7.48 -12.47 6.67
CA MET A 49 -7.65 -11.62 7.87
C MET A 49 -8.47 -12.32 8.95
N ASN A 50 -9.54 -13.00 8.58
CA ASN A 50 -10.41 -13.70 9.52
C ASN A 50 -9.88 -15.08 9.93
N ASN A 51 -8.78 -15.53 9.31
CA ASN A 51 -8.25 -16.89 9.41
C ASN A 51 -9.34 -17.96 9.20
N SER A 52 -10.33 -17.66 8.36
CA SER A 52 -11.52 -18.48 8.11
C SER A 52 -11.46 -19.03 6.68
N ASN A 53 -11.87 -20.28 6.47
CA ASN A 53 -11.86 -20.94 5.15
C ASN A 53 -10.47 -21.07 4.50
N ILE A 54 -9.41 -21.01 5.31
CA ILE A 54 -8.04 -21.32 4.88
C ILE A 54 -7.79 -22.80 5.14
N ARG A 55 -7.33 -23.52 4.12
CA ARG A 55 -6.93 -24.92 4.19
C ARG A 55 -5.40 -25.01 4.19
N ILE A 56 -4.87 -26.09 4.74
CA ILE A 56 -3.43 -26.35 4.83
C ILE A 56 -3.14 -27.66 4.09
N LYS A 57 -2.21 -27.62 3.14
CA LYS A 57 -1.70 -28.81 2.45
C LYS A 57 -0.75 -29.60 3.35
N ASN A 58 -0.47 -30.85 3.00
CA ASN A 58 0.46 -31.71 3.76
C ASN A 58 1.87 -31.12 3.91
N ASN A 59 2.27 -30.25 2.99
CA ASN A 59 3.55 -29.53 3.02
C ASN A 59 3.49 -28.19 3.80
N GLY A 60 2.41 -27.93 4.54
CA GLY A 60 2.23 -26.73 5.36
C GLY A 60 1.76 -25.49 4.60
N ILE A 61 1.59 -25.56 3.28
CA ILE A 61 1.18 -24.41 2.47
C ILE A 61 -0.31 -24.10 2.71
N LYS A 62 -0.59 -22.85 3.11
CA LYS A 62 -1.94 -22.31 3.25
C LYS A 62 -2.51 -21.95 1.88
N TYR A 63 -3.76 -22.36 1.65
CA TYR A 63 -4.49 -22.02 0.43
C TYR A 63 -5.97 -21.75 0.72
N PHE A 64 -6.57 -20.96 -0.15
CA PHE A 64 -7.99 -20.66 -0.19
C PHE A 64 -8.57 -21.31 -1.44
N TYR A 65 -9.66 -22.07 -1.31
CA TYR A 65 -10.33 -22.66 -2.45
C TYR A 65 -11.55 -21.83 -2.82
N ASN A 66 -11.65 -21.44 -4.09
CA ASN A 66 -12.82 -20.72 -4.61
C ASN A 66 -13.66 -21.65 -5.48
N GLU A 67 -14.89 -21.90 -5.04
CA GLU A 67 -15.84 -22.80 -5.71
C GLU A 67 -16.31 -22.25 -7.06
N LYS A 68 -16.54 -20.93 -7.16
CA LYS A 68 -17.05 -20.28 -8.38
C LYS A 68 -16.10 -20.45 -9.56
N LEU A 69 -14.80 -20.26 -9.33
CA LEU A 69 -13.76 -20.37 -10.35
C LEU A 69 -13.09 -21.75 -10.37
N ASN A 70 -13.39 -22.61 -9.39
CA ASN A 70 -12.75 -23.90 -9.17
C ASN A 70 -11.21 -23.79 -9.11
N LEU A 71 -10.71 -22.85 -8.29
CA LEU A 71 -9.28 -22.55 -8.16
C LEU A 71 -8.79 -22.68 -6.72
N GLU A 72 -7.59 -23.23 -6.57
CA GLU A 72 -6.81 -23.14 -5.33
C GLU A 72 -5.88 -21.93 -5.40
N ILE A 73 -6.00 -21.05 -4.41
CA ILE A 73 -5.32 -19.75 -4.39
C ILE A 73 -4.39 -19.70 -3.21
N GLN A 74 -3.15 -19.36 -3.49
CA GLN A 74 -2.08 -19.11 -2.55
C GLN A 74 -1.71 -17.63 -2.57
N PRO A 75 -1.09 -17.10 -1.50
CA PRO A 75 -0.58 -15.74 -1.49
C PRO A 75 0.33 -15.42 -2.69
N SER A 76 1.14 -16.40 -3.12
CA SER A 76 2.10 -16.29 -4.22
C SER A 76 1.45 -16.11 -5.60
N ASN A 77 0.17 -16.46 -5.78
CA ASN A 77 -0.51 -16.27 -7.05
C ASN A 77 -0.79 -14.79 -7.37
N TRP A 78 -0.78 -13.92 -6.35
CA TRP A 78 -1.08 -12.50 -6.53
C TRP A 78 0.21 -11.72 -6.71
N LYS A 79 0.33 -11.00 -7.84
CA LYS A 79 1.49 -10.18 -8.15
C LYS A 79 1.09 -8.76 -8.49
N GLU A 80 1.75 -7.79 -7.86
CA GLU A 80 1.67 -6.38 -8.23
C GLU A 80 2.97 -6.00 -8.95
N ILE A 81 2.85 -5.36 -10.11
CA ILE A 81 3.98 -4.90 -10.92
C ILE A 81 3.89 -3.39 -11.03
N GLU A 82 4.94 -2.71 -10.55
CA GLU A 82 5.10 -1.27 -10.75
C GLU A 82 5.54 -1.02 -12.20
N THR A 83 4.71 -0.31 -12.97
CA THR A 83 4.99 -0.01 -14.39
C THR A 83 5.57 1.38 -14.57
N LYS A 84 5.15 2.33 -13.74
CA LYS A 84 5.71 3.68 -13.70
C LYS A 84 5.78 4.19 -12.28
N SER A 85 6.75 5.08 -12.05
CA SER A 85 6.97 5.72 -10.77
C SER A 85 7.47 7.13 -10.98
N ARG A 86 6.90 8.09 -10.26
CA ARG A 86 7.35 9.47 -10.28
C ARG A 86 7.18 10.12 -8.92
N GLU A 87 8.08 11.03 -8.61
CA GLU A 87 7.95 11.95 -7.47
C GLU A 87 7.11 13.15 -7.93
N ILE A 88 6.01 13.43 -7.22
CA ILE A 88 5.06 14.49 -7.62
C ILE A 88 5.47 15.85 -7.07
N LYS A 89 5.94 15.91 -5.81
CA LYS A 89 6.46 17.14 -5.18
C LYS A 89 7.61 16.86 -4.24
N LEU A 90 8.43 17.89 -4.06
CA LEU A 90 9.61 17.93 -3.21
C LEU A 90 9.48 19.08 -2.19
N GLY A 91 9.30 18.71 -0.94
CA GLY A 91 9.56 19.49 0.26
C GLY A 91 10.21 18.57 1.30
N ILE A 92 9.94 18.74 2.60
CA ILE A 92 10.49 17.85 3.64
C ILE A 92 9.90 16.43 3.51
N GLY A 93 8.57 16.29 3.43
CA GLY A 93 7.97 15.04 3.00
C GLY A 93 8.16 14.80 1.51
N LYS A 94 7.86 13.58 1.06
CA LYS A 94 7.90 13.25 -0.37
C LYS A 94 6.65 12.49 -0.74
N VAL A 95 6.04 12.85 -1.86
CA VAL A 95 4.92 12.09 -2.42
C VAL A 95 5.39 11.37 -3.68
N LYS A 96 5.30 10.04 -3.66
CA LYS A 96 5.50 9.19 -4.84
C LYS A 96 4.17 8.73 -5.40
N GLU A 97 4.04 8.81 -6.71
CA GLU A 97 2.98 8.16 -7.47
C GLU A 97 3.55 6.95 -8.17
N LYS A 98 2.83 5.83 -8.06
CA LYS A 98 3.13 4.57 -8.73
C LYS A 98 1.93 4.14 -9.56
N GLU A 99 2.17 3.72 -10.80
CA GLU A 99 1.19 2.98 -11.60
C GLU A 99 1.44 1.50 -11.39
N ILE A 100 0.41 0.77 -10.95
CA ILE A 100 0.50 -0.64 -10.57
C ILE A 100 -0.45 -1.45 -11.43
N GLU A 101 0.08 -2.53 -11.99
CA GLU A 101 -0.71 -3.60 -12.58
C GLU A 101 -0.83 -4.76 -11.60
N ALA A 102 -2.05 -5.21 -11.36
CA ALA A 102 -2.35 -6.34 -10.50
C ALA A 102 -2.70 -7.58 -11.34
N TRP A 103 -1.98 -8.65 -11.06
CA TRP A 103 -2.01 -9.90 -11.79
C TRP A 103 -2.32 -11.08 -10.86
N TYR A 104 -3.06 -12.04 -11.40
CA TYR A 104 -3.15 -13.39 -10.89
C TYR A 104 -2.32 -14.30 -11.80
N ILE A 105 -1.39 -15.04 -11.21
CA ILE A 105 -0.45 -15.90 -11.91
C ILE A 105 -0.60 -17.31 -11.35
N ASP A 106 -0.91 -18.27 -12.22
CA ASP A 106 -0.81 -19.69 -11.93
C ASP A 106 -0.09 -20.42 -13.08
N ASP A 107 0.05 -21.73 -12.95
CA ASP A 107 0.76 -22.55 -13.95
C ASP A 107 0.07 -22.56 -15.33
N LYS A 108 -1.17 -22.09 -15.42
CA LYS A 108 -2.01 -22.17 -16.63
C LYS A 108 -2.28 -20.81 -17.25
N ASN A 109 -2.44 -19.76 -16.44
CA ASN A 109 -2.94 -18.46 -16.84
C ASN A 109 -2.26 -17.31 -16.10
N ASN A 110 -2.02 -16.23 -16.83
CA ASN A 110 -1.60 -14.93 -16.30
C ASN A 110 -2.71 -13.92 -16.57
N ILE A 111 -3.45 -13.56 -15.54
CA ILE A 111 -4.65 -12.74 -15.66
C ILE A 111 -4.40 -11.39 -15.00
N LYS A 112 -4.27 -10.36 -15.83
CA LYS A 112 -4.34 -8.97 -15.38
C LYS A 112 -5.77 -8.67 -15.00
N TYR A 113 -6.01 -8.34 -13.74
CA TYR A 113 -7.37 -8.09 -13.25
C TYR A 113 -7.62 -6.61 -12.96
N GLN A 114 -6.59 -5.84 -12.66
CA GLN A 114 -6.73 -4.45 -12.26
C GLN A 114 -5.48 -3.63 -12.60
N GLU A 115 -5.70 -2.34 -12.90
CA GLU A 115 -4.69 -1.29 -12.87
C GLU A 115 -5.15 -0.17 -11.95
N PHE A 116 -4.21 0.38 -11.18
CA PHE A 116 -4.50 1.50 -10.30
C PHE A 116 -3.27 2.35 -10.04
N LYS A 117 -3.51 3.58 -9.60
CA LYS A 117 -2.46 4.47 -9.09
C LYS A 117 -2.38 4.35 -7.58
N ARG A 118 -1.18 4.11 -7.06
CA ARG A 118 -0.89 4.16 -5.62
C ARG A 118 -0.08 5.42 -5.33
N TYR A 119 -0.49 6.17 -4.31
CA TYR A 119 0.28 7.28 -3.78
C TYR A 119 0.92 6.87 -2.46
N LEU A 120 2.16 7.26 -2.27
CA LEU A 120 2.93 7.01 -1.05
C LEU A 120 3.45 8.34 -0.52
N TYR A 121 3.16 8.65 0.73
CA TYR A 121 3.72 9.78 1.45
C TYR A 121 4.81 9.31 2.41
N TYR A 122 6.02 9.80 2.21
CA TYR A 122 7.16 9.54 3.08
C TYR A 122 7.17 10.60 4.17
N ASN A 123 6.78 10.17 5.37
CA ASN A 123 6.71 11.01 6.55
C ASN A 123 8.07 11.03 7.27
N TYR A 124 8.44 12.22 7.74
CA TYR A 124 9.66 12.44 8.50
C TYR A 124 9.30 13.01 9.86
N ASN A 125 10.02 12.60 10.89
CA ASN A 125 9.98 13.21 12.21
C ASN A 125 10.96 14.37 12.29
N ILE A 126 10.57 15.41 13.03
CA ILE A 126 11.52 16.45 13.46
C ILE A 126 11.98 16.12 14.88
N PHE A 127 13.29 16.02 15.04
CA PHE A 127 13.96 15.88 16.32
C PHE A 127 14.81 17.11 16.62
N LEU A 128 14.80 17.53 17.89
CA LEU A 128 15.85 18.36 18.44
C LEU A 128 16.87 17.42 19.09
N ARG A 129 18.10 17.42 18.62
CA ARG A 129 19.22 16.74 19.29
C ARG A 129 20.16 17.79 19.86
N GLY A 130 20.60 17.61 21.10
CA GLY A 130 21.70 18.39 21.72
C GLY A 130 21.29 19.42 22.78
N ASP A 131 22.26 19.85 23.58
CA ASP A 131 22.15 21.08 24.37
C ASP A 131 22.16 22.32 23.44
N GLU A 132 21.78 23.47 23.99
CA GLU A 132 21.36 24.71 23.34
C GLU A 132 22.22 25.13 22.11
N GLY A 133 21.90 24.62 20.91
CA GLY A 133 22.51 25.10 19.65
C GLY A 133 22.58 24.12 18.47
N ALA A 134 22.33 22.82 18.68
CA ALA A 134 22.59 21.80 17.64
C ALA A 134 21.53 21.69 16.50
N GLY A 135 20.40 22.39 16.60
CA GLY A 135 19.44 22.56 15.49
C GLY A 135 18.41 21.43 15.30
N PHE A 136 17.64 21.53 14.21
CA PHE A 136 16.61 20.56 13.83
C PHE A 136 17.19 19.46 12.93
N HIS A 137 16.79 18.22 13.19
CA HIS A 137 17.11 17.08 12.35
C HIS A 137 15.83 16.38 11.88
N PHE A 138 15.83 15.96 10.62
CA PHE A 138 14.76 15.17 10.02
C PHE A 138 15.20 13.71 9.98
N GLU A 139 14.39 12.82 10.55
CA GLU A 139 14.60 11.38 10.48
C GLU A 139 13.36 10.71 9.87
N TYR A 140 13.57 9.72 9.02
CA TYR A 140 12.47 8.99 8.38
C TYR A 140 11.66 8.21 9.42
N GLU A 141 10.34 8.33 9.37
CA GLU A 141 9.43 7.67 10.32
C GLU A 141 8.64 6.54 9.64
N GLU A 142 7.84 6.86 8.62
CA GLU A 142 6.87 5.94 8.04
C GLU A 142 6.54 6.28 6.57
N ILE A 143 6.04 5.28 5.82
CA ILE A 143 5.38 5.48 4.53
C ILE A 143 3.89 5.31 4.75
N LEU A 144 3.11 6.31 4.38
CA LEU A 144 1.65 6.27 4.39
C LEU A 144 1.12 6.04 2.98
N ASP A 145 0.08 5.24 2.84
CA ASP A 145 -0.70 5.09 1.61
C ASP A 145 -2.13 5.63 1.76
N CYS A 146 -2.93 5.50 0.71
CA CYS A 146 -4.29 6.05 0.71
C CYS A 146 -5.25 5.33 1.66
N GLU A 147 -4.95 4.12 2.12
CA GLU A 147 -5.73 3.39 3.12
C GLU A 147 -5.48 3.97 4.52
N ASP A 148 -4.27 4.47 4.79
CA ASP A 148 -3.89 5.06 6.08
C ASP A 148 -4.51 6.44 6.37
N VAL A 149 -5.07 7.10 5.36
CA VAL A 149 -5.64 8.46 5.47
C VAL A 149 -7.15 8.52 5.24
N ARG A 150 -7.80 7.36 5.14
CA ARG A 150 -9.21 7.23 4.80
C ARG A 150 -10.14 7.35 6.00
#